data_AF-A0A3B0ZDG3-F1
#
_entry.id   AF-A0A3B0ZDG3-F1
#
_cell.length_a   1.000
_cell.length_b   1.000
_cell.length_c   1.000
_cell.angle_alpha   90.00
_cell.angle_beta   90.00
_cell.angle_gamma   90.00
#
_symmetry.space_group_name_H-M   'P 1'
#
loop_
_entity.id
_entity.type
_entity.pdbx_description
1 polymer ?
#
loop_
_entity_poly.entity_id
_entity_poly.type
_entity_poly.pdbx_seq_one_letter_code
_entity_poly.pdbx_strand_id
1 'polypeptide(L)' 'SARTKNSGNLAISQIIIKDSHIIDKLIARQMQLNCTIQDGTIWLTDSTETLTITTQPLQ' A
#
# COMPACT_ATOMS: atom_id res chain seq x y z
N SER A 1 2.28 -20.37 6.10
CA SER A 1 3.71 -20.67 6.35
C SER A 1 3.88 -21.12 7.79
N ALA A 2 4.33 -22.35 8.06
CA ALA A 2 4.60 -22.81 9.43
C ALA A 2 5.86 -22.17 10.04
N ARG A 3 6.68 -21.50 9.22
CA ARG A 3 8.01 -20.98 9.58
C ARG A 3 7.96 -19.66 10.37
N THR A 4 6.85 -18.94 10.31
CA THR A 4 6.70 -17.58 10.88
C THR A 4 5.83 -17.53 12.14
N LYS A 5 5.28 -18.66 12.59
CA LYS A 5 4.34 -18.73 13.74
C LYS A 5 4.94 -18.33 15.11
N ASN A 6 6.27 -18.30 15.25
CA ASN A 6 6.95 -18.07 16.54
C ASN A 6 7.61 -16.69 16.67
N SER A 7 7.43 -15.79 15.70
CA SER A 7 7.91 -14.41 15.80
C SER A 7 6.80 -13.52 16.36
N GLY A 8 6.81 -13.29 17.67
CA GLY A 8 5.77 -12.57 18.40
C GLY A 8 5.61 -11.08 18.03
N ASN A 9 6.48 -10.55 17.18
CA ASN A 9 6.50 -9.17 16.70
C ASN A 9 6.46 -9.06 15.16
N LEU A 10 6.19 -10.16 14.45
CA LEU A 10 6.12 -10.16 12.99
C LEU A 10 4.67 -9.94 12.54
N ALA A 11 4.43 -8.82 11.87
CA ALA A 11 3.20 -8.56 11.12
C ALA A 11 3.45 -8.78 9.63
N ILE A 12 2.55 -9.51 8.96
CA ILE A 12 2.58 -9.70 7.51
C ILE A 12 1.27 -9.17 6.94
N SER A 13 1.35 -8.27 5.97
CA SER A 13 0.18 -7.76 5.26
C SER A 13 0.35 -7.93 3.75
N GLN A 14 -0.70 -8.38 3.09
CA GLN A 14 -0.80 -8.34 1.64
C GLN A 14 -1.28 -6.97 1.21
N ILE A 15 -0.57 -6.35 0.27
CA ILE A 15 -1.00 -5.10 -0.38
C ILE A 15 -1.95 -5.45 -1.52
N ILE A 16 -3.13 -4.86 -1.52
CA ILE A 16 -4.16 -5.04 -2.53
C ILE A 16 -4.32 -3.72 -3.28
N ILE A 17 -4.08 -3.78 -4.59
CA ILE A 17 -4.17 -2.64 -5.50
C ILE A 17 -5.00 -3.08 -6.69
N LYS A 18 -6.18 -2.48 -6.89
CA LYS A 18 -7.06 -2.81 -8.02
C LYS A 18 -6.53 -2.24 -9.34
N ASP A 19 -5.98 -1.03 -9.29
CA ASP A 19 -5.53 -0.28 -10.46
C ASP A 19 -4.01 -0.14 -10.45
N SER A 20 -3.29 -1.27 -10.51
CA SER A 20 -1.82 -1.29 -10.40
C SER A 20 -1.10 -0.44 -11.46
N HIS A 21 -1.72 -0.22 -12.63
CA HIS A 21 -1.20 0.65 -13.68
C HIS A 21 -1.09 2.14 -13.27
N ILE A 22 -1.81 2.58 -12.23
CA ILE A 22 -1.68 3.93 -11.69
C ILE A 22 -0.34 4.10 -10.97
N ILE A 23 0.23 3.04 -10.41
CA ILE A 23 1.55 3.07 -9.76
C ILE A 23 2.60 3.60 -10.75
N ASP A 24 2.57 3.11 -11.99
CA ASP A 24 3.51 3.53 -13.04
C ASP A 24 3.39 5.02 -13.37
N LYS A 25 2.17 5.60 -13.24
CA LYS A 25 1.93 7.03 -13.45
C LYS A 25 2.46 7.89 -12.31
N LEU A 26 2.43 7.38 -11.08
CA LEU A 26 2.93 8.07 -9.89
C LEU A 26 4.48 8.08 -9.81
N ILE A 27 5.16 7.25 -10.60
CA ILE A 27 6.63 7.18 -10.63
C ILE A 27 7.19 8.34 -11.45
N ALA A 28 8.03 9.15 -10.80
CA ALA A 28 8.79 10.22 -11.45
C ALA A 28 10.17 10.37 -10.81
N ARG A 29 11.10 11.06 -11.49
CA ARG A 29 12.43 11.39 -10.91
C ARG A 29 12.32 12.22 -9.63
N GLN A 30 11.28 13.05 -9.55
CA GLN A 30 10.91 13.81 -8.37
C GLN A 30 9.44 13.55 -8.09
N MET A 31 9.13 12.97 -6.94
CA MET A 31 7.76 12.64 -6.53
C MET A 31 7.28 13.60 -5.44
N GLN A 32 6.07 14.11 -5.61
CA GLN A 32 5.36 14.85 -4.57
C GLN A 32 4.01 14.16 -4.35
N LEU A 33 3.94 13.36 -3.29
CA LEU A 33 2.78 12.53 -2.99
C LEU A 33 2.14 12.97 -1.68
N ASN A 34 0.84 13.17 -1.70
CA ASN A 34 0.00 13.27 -0.52
C ASN A 34 -0.47 11.88 -0.13
N CYS A 35 -0.41 11.56 1.17
CA CYS A 35 -0.83 10.28 1.70
C CYS A 35 -1.90 10.50 2.78
N THR A 36 -3.07 9.90 2.58
CA THR A 36 -4.14 9.85 3.57
C THR A 36 -4.34 8.40 3.98
N ILE A 37 -4.44 8.13 5.28
CA ILE A 37 -4.71 6.81 5.83
C ILE A 37 -5.97 6.90 6.70
N GLN A 38 -6.99 6.12 6.35
CA GLN A 38 -8.24 6.07 7.11
C GLN A 38 -8.83 4.67 7.02
N ASP A 39 -9.22 4.10 8.16
CA ASP A 39 -9.94 2.83 8.26
C ASP A 39 -9.30 1.67 7.47
N GLY A 40 -7.96 1.58 7.51
CA GLY A 40 -7.20 0.54 6.81
C GLY A 40 -7.06 0.72 5.30
N THR A 41 -7.55 1.84 4.76
CA THR A 41 -7.36 2.26 3.38
C THR A 41 -6.31 3.36 3.31
N ILE A 42 -5.47 3.31 2.28
CA ILE A 42 -4.41 4.28 2.01
C ILE A 42 -4.70 4.89 0.65
N TRP A 43 -4.72 6.22 0.58
CA TRP A 43 -4.76 6.96 -0.68
C TRP A 43 -3.42 7.65 -0.89
N LEU A 44 -2.77 7.35 -2.00
CA LEU A 44 -1.57 8.03 -2.47
C LEU A 44 -1.95 8.89 -3.67
N THR A 45 -1.81 10.19 -3.54
CA THR A 45 -2.27 11.17 -4.52
C THR A 45 -1.13 12.06 -4.96
N ASP A 46 -0.92 12.24 -6.25
CA ASP A 46 -0.07 13.30 -6.80
C ASP A 46 -0.92 14.50 -7.26
N SER A 47 -0.45 15.28 -8.24
CA SER A 47 -1.23 16.39 -8.80
C SER A 47 -2.36 15.97 -9.77
N THR A 48 -2.39 14.70 -10.19
CA THR A 48 -3.23 14.21 -11.29
C THR A 48 -4.01 12.94 -10.95
N GLU A 49 -3.41 12.01 -10.22
CA GLU A 49 -3.89 10.65 -10.01
C GLU A 49 -3.99 10.35 -8.52
N THR A 50 -4.90 9.45 -8.16
CA THR A 50 -5.00 8.91 -6.80
C THR A 50 -5.02 7.40 -6.86
N LEU A 51 -4.01 6.78 -6.27
CA LEU A 51 -3.92 5.35 -6.05
C LEU A 51 -4.57 5.00 -4.73
N THR A 52 -5.56 4.11 -4.77
CA THR A 52 -6.17 3.52 -3.57
C THR A 52 -5.51 2.17 -3.29
N ILE A 53 -5.03 1.99 -2.06
CA ILE A 53 -4.39 0.79 -1.56
C ILE A 53 -5.18 0.31 -0.34
N THR A 54 -5.45 -0.99 -0.28
CA THR A 54 -5.90 -1.64 0.95
C THR A 54 -4.92 -2.71 1.37
N THR A 55 -4.90 -3.04 2.66
CA THR A 55 -4.04 -4.10 3.19
C THR A 55 -4.88 -5.20 3.82
N GLN A 56 -4.53 -6.45 3.53
CA GLN A 56 -5.10 -7.62 4.20
C GLN A 56 -4.06 -8.24 5.13
N PRO A 57 -4.31 -8.30 6.45
CA PRO A 57 -3.44 -9.02 7.37
C PRO A 57 -3.36 -10.51 7.02
N LEU A 58 -2.15 -11.05 7.04
CA LEU A 58 -1.85 -12.47 6.80
C LEU A 58 -1.21 -13.15 8.01
N GLN A 59 -0.60 -12.39 8.92
CA GLN A 59 -0.08 -12.85 10.21
C GLN A 59 0.02 -11.68 11.19
#